data_AF-A0AAD0PWW0-F1
#
_entry.id   AF-A0AAD0PWW0-F1
#
_cell.length_a   1.000
_cell.length_b   1.000
_cell.length_c   1.000
_cell.angle_alpha   90.00
_cell.angle_beta   90.00
_cell.angle_gamma   90.00
#
_symmetry.space_group_name_H-M   'P 1'
#
loop_
_entity.id
_entity.type
_entity.pdbx_description
1 polymer ?
#
loop_
_entity_poly.entity_id
_entity_poly.type
_entity_poly.pdbx_seq_one_letter_code
_entity_poly.pdbx_strand_id
1 'polypeptide(L)' 'MDNLNCVSCGEETCDLDFEFIDDELNHSHPLCPDCSAAARLQGQTCEHCGEPATHEVELGFLCDDHHDDYADGFLRD' A
#
# COMPACT_ATOMS: atom_id res chain seq x y z
N MET A 1 10.39 -8.34 -20.00
CA MET A 1 9.42 -7.89 -19.00
C MET A 1 8.07 -8.05 -19.62
N ASP A 2 7.19 -8.76 -18.93
CA ASP A 2 5.81 -8.96 -19.34
C ASP A 2 5.00 -7.83 -18.69
N ASN A 3 4.57 -6.86 -19.50
CA ASN A 3 3.69 -5.79 -19.05
C ASN A 3 2.28 -6.37 -18.90
N LEU A 4 1.78 -6.38 -17.67
CA LEU A 4 0.46 -6.86 -17.30
C LEU A 4 -0.47 -5.68 -17.06
N ASN A 5 -1.78 -5.90 -17.08
CA ASN A 5 -2.75 -4.87 -16.74
C ASN A 5 -3.36 -5.16 -15.37
N CYS A 6 -3.33 -4.17 -14.49
CA CYS A 6 -3.96 -4.23 -13.19
C CYS A 6 -5.45 -4.59 -13.37
N VAL A 7 -5.90 -5.66 -12.74
CA VAL A 7 -7.29 -6.11 -12.86
C VAL A 7 -8.29 -5.22 -12.13
N SER A 8 -7.80 -4.31 -11.28
CA SER A 8 -8.63 -3.37 -10.50
C SER A 8 -8.80 -2.03 -11.23
N CYS A 9 -7.70 -1.36 -11.59
CA CYS A 9 -7.73 -0.03 -12.23
C CYS A 9 -7.48 -0.06 -13.75
N GLY A 10 -6.95 -1.15 -14.30
CA GLY A 10 -6.59 -1.27 -15.72
C GLY A 10 -5.23 -0.69 -16.10
N GLU A 11 -4.52 -0.05 -15.17
CA GLU A 11 -3.17 0.50 -15.41
C GLU A 11 -2.18 -0.59 -15.81
N GLU A 12 -1.23 -0.26 -16.68
CA GLU A 12 -0.11 -1.15 -16.99
C GLU A 12 0.79 -1.29 -15.75
N THR A 13 1.23 -2.51 -15.45
CA THR A 13 2.10 -2.82 -14.33
C THR A 13 3.06 -3.96 -14.69
N CYS A 14 4.26 -3.96 -14.13
CA CYS A 14 5.23 -5.01 -14.34
C CYS A 14 6.06 -5.26 -13.07
N ASP A 15 6.88 -6.30 -13.05
CA ASP A 15 7.70 -6.64 -11.88
C ASP A 15 8.67 -5.50 -11.47
N LEU A 16 9.02 -4.59 -12.39
CA LEU A 16 9.85 -3.42 -12.06
C LEU A 16 9.13 -2.42 -11.18
N ASP A 17 7.80 -2.29 -11.29
CA ASP A 17 7.01 -1.43 -10.40
C ASP A 17 7.12 -1.88 -8.93
N PHE A 18 7.54 -3.12 -8.70
CA PHE A 18 7.67 -3.74 -7.38
C PHE A 18 9.12 -3.83 -6.91
N GLU A 19 10.13 -3.38 -7.68
CA GLU A 19 11.55 -3.60 -7.35
C GLU A 19 11.99 -2.93 -6.03
N PHE A 20 11.26 -1.88 -5.60
CA PHE A 20 11.49 -1.14 -4.36
C PHE A 20 10.35 -1.30 -3.35
N ILE A 21 9.45 -2.24 -3.57
CA ILE A 21 8.26 -2.47 -2.76
C ILE A 21 8.40 -3.83 -2.10
N ASP A 22 8.02 -3.95 -0.83
CA ASP A 22 7.97 -5.21 -0.10
C ASP A 22 6.74 -6.04 -0.50
N ASP A 23 6.52 -6.18 -1.82
CA ASP A 23 5.40 -6.90 -2.42
C ASP A 23 5.85 -7.41 -3.81
N GLU A 24 5.16 -8.40 -4.36
CA GLU A 24 5.50 -8.98 -5.67
C GLU A 24 4.29 -8.96 -6.60
N LEU A 25 4.52 -8.69 -7.88
CA LEU A 25 3.46 -8.73 -8.87
C LEU A 25 2.91 -10.17 -8.99
N ASN A 26 1.61 -10.33 -8.71
CA ASN A 26 0.95 -11.61 -8.88
C ASN A 26 0.54 -11.82 -10.35
N HIS A 27 1.28 -12.63 -11.10
CA HIS A 27 1.01 -12.85 -12.53
C HIS A 27 -0.34 -13.51 -12.83
N SER A 28 -0.96 -14.17 -11.83
CA SER A 28 -2.31 -14.77 -11.99
C SER A 28 -3.43 -13.76 -11.73
N HIS A 29 -3.16 -12.72 -10.94
CA HIS A 29 -4.12 -11.67 -10.61
C HIS A 29 -3.37 -10.35 -10.47
N PRO A 30 -2.89 -9.78 -11.59
CA PRO A 30 -1.99 -8.62 -11.57
C PRO A 30 -2.72 -7.43 -10.97
N LEU A 31 -2.15 -6.87 -9.90
CA LEU A 31 -2.56 -5.61 -9.30
C LEU A 31 -1.37 -4.68 -9.39
N CYS A 32 -1.59 -3.40 -9.73
CA CYS A 32 -0.54 -2.40 -9.60
C CYS A 32 -0.22 -2.16 -8.11
N PRO A 33 0.95 -1.59 -7.78
CA PRO A 33 1.35 -1.35 -6.39
C PRO A 33 0.29 -0.64 -5.55
N ASP A 34 -0.33 0.39 -6.13
CA ASP A 34 -1.38 1.18 -5.48
C ASP A 34 -2.62 0.34 -5.16
N CYS A 35 -3.06 -0.48 -6.12
CA CYS A 35 -4.20 -1.37 -5.93
C CYS A 35 -3.88 -2.55 -5.00
N SER A 36 -2.64 -3.05 -5.00
CA SER A 36 -2.18 -4.07 -4.06
C SER A 36 -2.21 -3.50 -2.63
N ALA A 37 -1.62 -2.32 -2.42
CA ALA A 37 -1.65 -1.61 -1.14
C ALA A 37 -3.08 -1.30 -0.68
N ALA A 38 -3.93 -0.78 -1.57
CA ALA A 38 -5.33 -0.51 -1.25
C ALA A 38 -6.11 -1.78 -0.88
N ALA A 39 -5.81 -2.92 -1.53
CA ALA A 39 -6.41 -4.20 -1.17
C ALA A 39 -5.96 -4.69 0.21
N ARG A 40 -4.70 -4.46 0.60
CA ARG A 40 -4.19 -4.76 1.96
C ARG A 40 -4.82 -3.86 3.02
N LEU A 41 -5.08 -2.60 2.68
CA LEU A 41 -5.75 -1.63 3.53
C LEU A 41 -7.27 -1.83 3.59
N GLN A 42 -7.85 -2.59 2.65
CA GLN A 42 -9.29 -2.76 2.55
C GLN A 42 -9.86 -3.49 3.77
N GLY A 43 -10.65 -2.75 4.57
CA GLY A 43 -11.24 -3.27 5.80
C GLY A 43 -10.36 -3.12 7.04
N GLN A 44 -9.17 -2.56 6.88
CA GLN A 44 -8.30 -2.18 7.99
C GLN A 44 -8.73 -0.81 8.54
N THR A 45 -8.59 -0.65 9.85
CA THR A 45 -8.91 0.58 10.56
C THR A 45 -7.69 1.08 11.30
N CYS A 46 -7.55 2.40 11.38
CA CYS A 46 -6.54 3.06 12.17
C CYS A 46 -6.57 2.56 13.62
N GLU A 47 -5.43 2.14 14.12
CA GLU A 47 -5.30 1.62 15.48
C GLU A 47 -5.55 2.68 16.58
N HIS A 48 -5.43 3.96 16.25
CA HIS A 48 -5.61 5.06 17.21
C HIS A 48 -7.04 5.61 17.26
N CYS A 49 -7.71 5.76 16.11
CA CYS A 49 -9.05 6.37 16.03
C CYS A 49 -10.16 5.45 15.49
N GLY A 50 -9.81 4.30 14.91
CA GLY A 50 -10.79 3.37 14.32
C GLY A 50 -11.37 3.82 12.97
N GLU A 51 -10.90 4.94 12.41
CA GLU A 51 -11.23 5.36 11.04
C GLU A 51 -10.61 4.42 10.00
N PRO A 52 -11.08 4.39 8.74
CA PRO A 52 -10.45 3.58 7.70
C PRO A 52 -8.97 3.93 7.56
N ALA A 53 -8.11 2.90 7.56
CA ALA A 53 -6.69 3.10 7.37
C ALA A 53 -6.37 3.44 5.91
N THR A 54 -5.42 4.34 5.72
CA THR A 54 -4.92 4.75 4.40
C THR A 54 -3.44 4.45 4.22
N HIS A 55 -2.73 4.12 5.30
CA HIS A 55 -1.31 3.80 5.30
C HIS A 55 -1.04 2.53 6.11
N GLU A 56 -0.18 1.67 5.58
CA GLU A 56 0.41 0.52 6.29
C GLU A 56 1.78 0.96 6.79
N VAL A 57 2.02 0.83 8.10
CA VAL A 57 3.32 1.10 8.73
C VAL A 57 3.85 -0.17 9.38
N GLU A 58 5.12 -0.19 9.73
CA GLU A 58 5.77 -1.33 10.39
C GLU A 58 5.06 -1.81 11.68
N LEU A 59 4.37 -0.90 12.38
CA LEU A 59 3.66 -1.20 13.63
C LEU A 59 2.18 -1.58 13.43
N GLY A 60 1.59 -1.32 12.27
CA GLY A 60 0.17 -1.52 12.05
C GLY A 60 -0.42 -0.65 10.93
N PHE A 61 -1.63 -0.15 11.15
CA PHE A 61 -2.42 0.54 10.13
C PHE A 61 -2.86 1.89 10.65
N LEU A 62 -2.61 2.93 9.87
CA LEU A 62 -2.85 4.32 10.24
C LEU A 62 -3.73 5.03 9.21
N CYS A 63 -4.52 6.00 9.68
CA CYS A 63 -5.11 6.99 8.79
C CYS A 63 -4.08 8.11 8.50
N ASP A 64 -4.36 8.93 7.50
CA ASP A 64 -3.49 10.03 7.06
C ASP A 64 -3.02 10.94 8.22
N ASP A 65 -3.94 11.27 9.15
CA ASP A 65 -3.68 12.14 10.30
C ASP A 65 -2.67 11.54 11.29
N HIS A 66 -2.85 10.27 11.68
CA HIS A 66 -1.93 9.58 12.59
C HIS A 66 -0.64 9.12 11.89
N HIS A 67 -0.70 8.89 10.57
CA HIS A 67 0.48 8.60 9.78
C HIS A 67 1.42 9.81 9.70
N ASP A 68 0.88 11.03 9.59
CA ASP A 68 1.68 12.26 9.62
C ASP A 68 2.41 12.43 10.96
N ASP A 69 1.72 12.19 12.09
CA ASP A 69 2.34 12.22 13.43
C ASP A 69 3.43 11.14 13.59
N TYR A 70 3.16 9.92 13.10
CA TYR A 70 4.13 8.84 13.08
C TYR A 70 5.37 9.16 12.22
N ALA A 71 5.17 9.73 11.04
CA ALA A 71 6.24 10.12 10.12
C ALA A 71 7.07 11.31 10.63
N ASP A 72 6.44 12.31 11.27
CA ASP A 72 7.13 13.42 11.94
C ASP A 72 7.98 12.91 13.11
N GLY A 73 7.46 11.94 13.87
CA GLY A 73 8.19 11.25 14.93
C GLY A 73 9.43 10.52 14.42
N PHE A 74 9.36 9.90 13.24
CA PHE A 74 10.48 9.17 12.62
C PHE A 74 11.58 10.09 12.06
N LEU A 75 11.26 11.34 11.72
CA LEU A 75 12.21 12.35 11.22
C LEU A 75 13.07 13.00 12.32
N ARG A 76 12.81 12.70 13.60
CA ARG A 76 13.49 13.33 14.74
C ARG A 76 14.74 12.63 15.26
N ASP A 77 15.16 11.52 14.66
CA ASP A 77 16.38 10.78 15.06
C ASP A 77 17.55 10.95 14.07
#